data_AF-A0A650EPN2-F1
#
_entry.id   AF-A0A650EPN2-F1
#
_cell.length_a   1.000
_cell.length_b   1.000
_cell.length_c   1.000
_cell.angle_alpha   90.00
_cell.angle_beta   90.00
_cell.angle_gamma   90.00
#
_symmetry.space_group_name_H-M   'P 1'
#
loop_
_entity.id
_entity.type
_entity.pdbx_description
1 polymer ?
#
loop_
_entity_poly.entity_id
_entity_poly.type
_entity_poly.pdbx_seq_one_letter_code
_entity_poly.pdbx_strand_id
1 'polypeptide(L)'
;MGEHIAVDGEGLLSHAGVCDTAAAAIPVPVPPAAGHVTQATTAAVAQGNSLLDAVAAQLSGRATATGTMLRAAAGAYVTTDSGNGQAISTTVQV
;
A
#
# COMPACT_ATOMS: atom_id res chain seq x y z
N MET A 1 29.44 21.21 8.84
CA MET A 1 28.21 20.83 9.55
C MET A 1 27.25 20.29 8.50
N GLY A 2 27.20 18.96 8.36
CA GLY A 2 26.35 18.32 7.35
C GLY A 2 24.89 18.38 7.79
N GLU A 3 23.99 18.67 6.87
CA GLU A 3 22.55 18.64 7.10
C GLU A 3 22.15 17.21 7.48
N HIS A 4 21.59 17.03 8.67
CA HIS A 4 21.18 15.72 9.16
C HIS A 4 19.83 15.37 8.54
N ILE A 5 19.84 14.69 7.40
CA ILE A 5 18.63 14.18 6.76
C ILE A 5 18.16 12.95 7.55
N ALA A 6 17.20 13.16 8.47
CA ALA A 6 16.51 12.08 9.16
C ALA A 6 15.33 11.58 8.31
N VAL A 7 15.05 10.28 8.39
CA VAL A 7 13.86 9.70 7.75
C VAL A 7 12.63 10.00 8.60
N ASP A 8 11.60 10.57 7.96
CA ASP A 8 10.31 10.85 8.60
C ASP A 8 9.47 9.56 8.71
N GLY A 9 9.55 8.92 9.87
CA GLY A 9 8.78 7.71 10.18
C GLY A 9 7.26 7.96 10.25
N GLU A 10 6.83 9.12 10.73
CA GLU A 10 5.40 9.47 10.77
C GLU A 10 4.86 9.66 9.35
N GLY A 11 5.64 10.30 8.47
CA GLY A 11 5.34 10.43 7.04
C GLY A 11 5.18 9.07 6.36
N LEU A 12 6.05 8.10 6.65
CA LEU A 12 5.94 6.74 6.12
C LEU A 12 4.66 6.02 6.59
N LEU A 13 4.31 6.15 7.87
CA LEU A 13 3.09 5.55 8.43
C LEU A 13 1.82 6.22 7.90
N SER A 14 1.82 7.55 7.78
CA SER A 14 0.75 8.32 7.15
C SER A 14 0.54 7.88 5.70
N HIS A 15 1.63 7.73 4.93
CA HIS A 15 1.54 7.26 3.55
C HIS A 15 1.06 5.81 3.44
N ALA A 16 1.44 4.94 4.38
CA ALA A 16 0.89 3.59 4.46
C ALA A 16 -0.64 3.59 4.67
N GLY A 17 -1.16 4.50 5.49
CA GLY A 17 -2.61 4.68 5.69
C GLY A 17 -3.34 5.17 4.43
N VAL A 18 -2.70 6.01 3.61
CA VAL A 18 -3.21 6.40 2.29
C VAL A 18 -3.29 5.17 1.36
N CYS A 19 -2.28 4.31 1.37
CA CYS A 19 -2.30 3.07 0.60
C CYS A 19 -3.45 2.15 1.03
N ASP A 20 -3.74 2.04 2.33
CA ASP A 20 -4.87 1.24 2.82
C ASP A 20 -6.21 1.81 2.37
N THR A 21 -6.36 3.13 2.46
CA THR A 21 -7.57 3.83 2.02
C THR A 21 -7.79 3.63 0.51
N ALA A 22 -6.73 3.72 -0.29
CA ALA A 22 -6.78 3.45 -1.71
C ALA A 22 -7.15 1.98 -1.99
N ALA A 23 -6.49 1.03 -1.31
CA ALA A 23 -6.76 -0.40 -1.46
C ALA A 23 -8.24 -0.74 -1.18
N ALA A 24 -8.84 -0.09 -0.17
CA ALA A 24 -10.24 -0.27 0.20
C ALA A 24 -11.21 0.40 -0.78
N ALA A 25 -10.81 1.50 -1.43
CA ALA A 25 -11.66 2.25 -2.36
C ALA A 25 -11.65 1.69 -3.79
N ILE A 26 -10.62 0.94 -4.18
CA ILE A 26 -10.46 0.39 -5.54
C ILE A 26 -11.56 -0.61 -5.94
N PRO A 27 -12.00 -1.55 -5.09
CA PRO A 27 -13.11 -2.44 -5.44
C PRO A 27 -14.41 -1.65 -5.58
N VAL A 28 -14.92 -1.54 -6.81
CA VAL A 28 -16.21 -0.88 -7.09
C VAL A 28 -17.22 -1.96 -7.47
N PRO A 29 -18.40 -2.02 -6.82
CA PRO A 29 -19.45 -2.95 -7.18
C PRO A 29 -19.87 -2.75 -8.65
N VAL A 30 -19.67 -3.78 -9.47
CA VAL A 30 -20.07 -3.73 -10.87
C VAL A 30 -21.52 -4.23 -11.01
N PRO A 31 -22.42 -3.47 -11.67
CA PRO A 31 -23.78 -3.91 -11.87
C PRO A 31 -23.84 -5.18 -12.73
N PRO A 32 -24.80 -6.08 -12.46
CA PRO A 32 -24.94 -7.32 -13.23
C PRO A 32 -25.30 -7.00 -14.68
N ALA A 33 -24.77 -7.81 -15.61
CA ALA A 33 -25.11 -7.70 -17.02
C ALA A 33 -26.62 -7.94 -17.21
N ALA A 34 -27.33 -6.97 -17.78
CA ALA A 34 -28.74 -7.11 -18.09
C ALA A 34 -28.94 -7.96 -19.36
N GLY A 35 -30.00 -8.77 -19.38
CA GLY A 35 -30.37 -9.60 -20.53
C GLY A 35 -30.07 -11.08 -20.36
N HIS A 36 -30.35 -11.85 -21.41
CA HIS A 36 -30.18 -13.30 -21.39
C HIS A 36 -28.71 -13.66 -21.68
N VAL A 37 -28.14 -14.65 -20.98
CA VAL A 37 -26.71 -15.01 -21.09
C VAL A 37 -26.24 -15.41 -22.49
N THR A 38 -27.17 -15.81 -23.36
CA THR A 38 -26.91 -16.17 -24.76
C THR A 38 -26.85 -14.95 -25.69
N GLN A 39 -27.27 -13.78 -25.22
CA GLN A 39 -27.11 -12.54 -25.97
C GLN A 39 -25.63 -12.14 -25.93
N ALA A 40 -25.04 -11.99 -27.12
CA ALA A 40 -23.62 -11.66 -27.27
C ALA A 40 -23.22 -10.40 -26.48
N THR A 41 -24.09 -9.40 -26.42
CA THR A 41 -23.87 -8.17 -25.65
C THR A 41 -23.82 -8.43 -24.14
N THR A 42 -24.75 -9.22 -23.60
CA THR A 42 -24.77 -9.60 -22.18
C THR A 42 -23.52 -10.41 -21.81
N ALA A 43 -23.12 -11.37 -22.65
CA ALA A 43 -21.90 -12.13 -22.45
C ALA A 43 -20.65 -11.24 -22.47
N ALA A 44 -20.57 -10.30 -23.41
CA ALA A 44 -19.47 -9.34 -23.50
C ALA A 44 -19.39 -8.42 -22.27
N VAL A 45 -20.53 -7.93 -21.76
CA VAL A 45 -20.57 -7.13 -20.52
C VAL A 45 -20.12 -7.96 -19.32
N ALA A 46 -20.60 -9.19 -19.18
CA ALA A 46 -20.18 -10.07 -18.07
C ALA A 46 -18.67 -10.35 -18.11
N GLN A 47 -18.11 -10.60 -19.29
CA GLN A 47 -16.66 -10.77 -19.47
C GLN A 47 -15.89 -9.50 -19.13
N GLY A 48 -16.37 -8.33 -19.58
CA GLY A 48 -15.76 -7.04 -19.26
C GLY A 48 -15.74 -6.77 -17.76
N ASN A 49 -16.86 -7.02 -17.07
CA ASN A 49 -16.97 -6.90 -15.62
C ASN A 49 -15.94 -7.80 -14.90
N SER A 50 -15.82 -9.05 -15.32
CA SER A 50 -14.84 -9.99 -14.76
C SER A 50 -13.38 -9.51 -14.94
N LEU A 51 -13.06 -8.90 -16.07
CA LEU A 51 -11.72 -8.33 -16.30
C LEU A 51 -11.46 -7.11 -15.39
N LEU A 52 -12.46 -6.25 -15.22
CA LEU A 52 -12.37 -5.10 -14.32
C LEU A 52 -12.19 -5.54 -12.87
N ASP A 53 -12.93 -6.55 -12.41
CA ASP A 53 -12.78 -7.12 -11.07
C ASP A 53 -11.37 -7.68 -10.84
N ALA A 54 -10.82 -8.38 -11.82
CA ALA A 54 -9.46 -8.93 -11.73
C ALA A 54 -8.40 -7.82 -11.63
N VAL A 55 -8.54 -6.75 -12.42
CA VAL A 55 -7.62 -5.61 -12.38
C VAL A 55 -7.76 -4.84 -11.06
N ALA A 56 -9.00 -4.62 -10.59
CA ALA A 56 -9.26 -3.97 -9.32
C ALA A 56 -8.64 -4.75 -8.15
N ALA A 57 -8.78 -6.08 -8.14
CA ALA A 57 -8.17 -6.95 -7.13
C ALA A 57 -6.63 -6.84 -7.15
N GLN A 58 -6.01 -6.87 -8.33
CA GLN A 58 -4.55 -6.70 -8.44
C GLN A 58 -4.08 -5.33 -7.96
N LEU A 59 -4.79 -4.26 -8.33
CA LEU A 59 -4.42 -2.90 -7.94
C LEU A 59 -4.58 -2.69 -6.43
N SER A 60 -5.68 -3.17 -5.85
CA SER A 60 -5.92 -3.17 -4.41
C SER A 60 -4.81 -3.93 -3.66
N GLY A 61 -4.47 -5.14 -4.11
CA GLY A 61 -3.38 -5.92 -3.53
C GLY A 61 -2.01 -5.23 -3.60
N ARG A 62 -1.71 -4.55 -4.72
CA ARG A 62 -0.49 -3.74 -4.84
C ARG A 62 -0.48 -2.56 -3.86
N ALA A 63 -1.60 -1.86 -3.70
CA ALA A 63 -1.70 -0.77 -2.74
C ALA A 63 -1.46 -1.29 -1.31
N THR A 64 -2.09 -2.40 -0.91
CA THR A 64 -1.84 -3.04 0.40
C THR A 64 -0.38 -3.46 0.59
N ALA A 65 0.25 -4.04 -0.44
CA ALA A 65 1.66 -4.44 -0.39
C ALA A 65 2.57 -3.23 -0.19
N THR A 66 2.34 -2.13 -0.91
CA THR A 66 3.08 -0.87 -0.73
C THR A 66 2.93 -0.33 0.69
N GLY A 67 1.70 -0.28 1.24
CA GLY A 67 1.48 0.13 2.63
C GLY A 67 2.24 -0.73 3.63
N THR A 68 2.30 -2.04 3.39
CA THR A 68 3.08 -2.98 4.22
C THR A 68 4.57 -2.71 4.15
N MET A 69 5.12 -2.44 2.96
CA MET A 69 6.53 -2.08 2.80
C MET A 69 6.87 -0.77 3.50
N LEU A 70 5.99 0.24 3.45
CA LEU A 70 6.19 1.53 4.13
C LEU A 70 6.23 1.37 5.66
N ARG A 71 5.34 0.54 6.23
CA ARG A 71 5.39 0.23 7.67
C ARG A 71 6.66 -0.53 8.05
N ALA A 72 7.09 -1.49 7.23
CA ALA A 72 8.33 -2.22 7.44
C ALA A 72 9.55 -1.29 7.41
N ALA A 73 9.58 -0.34 6.45
CA ALA A 73 10.62 0.67 6.36
C ALA A 73 10.63 1.57 7.60
N ALA A 74 9.47 2.08 8.03
CA ALA A 74 9.35 2.91 9.24
C ALA A 74 9.92 2.17 10.48
N GLY A 75 9.58 0.90 10.66
CA GLY A 75 10.13 0.07 11.74
C GLY A 75 11.65 -0.11 11.64
N ALA A 76 12.17 -0.42 10.45
CA ALA A 76 13.61 -0.59 10.23
C ALA A 76 14.41 0.69 10.55
N TYR A 77 13.92 1.86 10.12
CA TYR A 77 14.57 3.13 10.42
C TYR A 77 14.58 3.42 11.93
N VAL A 78 13.45 3.25 12.62
CA VAL A 78 13.38 3.42 14.09
C VAL A 78 14.37 2.52 14.83
N THR A 79 14.48 1.24 14.44
CA THR A 79 15.42 0.30 15.07
C THR A 79 16.88 0.67 14.82
N THR A 80 17.22 1.11 13.60
CA THR A 80 18.58 1.51 13.22
C THR A 80 19.00 2.77 13.98
N ASP A 81 18.11 3.76 14.06
CA ASP A 81 18.39 5.02 14.74
C ASP A 81 18.57 4.81 16.25
N SER A 82 17.73 3.96 16.85
CA SER A 82 17.87 3.56 18.26
C SER A 82 19.18 2.84 18.52
N GLY A 83 19.59 1.91 17.65
CA GLY A 83 20.86 1.19 17.77
C GLY A 83 22.08 2.10 17.66
N ASN A 84 22.05 3.05 16.71
CA ASN A 84 23.11 4.05 16.55
C ASN A 84 23.20 4.99 17.75
N GLY A 85 22.05 5.44 18.29
CA GLY A 85 22.01 6.26 19.50
C GLY A 85 22.63 5.58 20.71
N GLN A 86 22.35 4.28 20.91
CA GLN A 86 22.98 3.51 21.99
C GLN A 86 24.49 3.33 21.79
N ALA A 87 24.93 3.08 20.56
CA ALA A 87 26.35 2.97 20.24
C ALA A 87 27.09 4.28 20.58
N ILE A 88 26.58 5.43 20.14
CA ILE A 88 27.17 6.75 20.43
C ILE A 88 27.16 7.07 21.93
N SER A 89 26.06 6.78 22.63
CA SER A 89 25.98 6.97 24.09
C SER A 89 27.04 6.16 24.83
N THR A 90 27.35 4.95 24.34
CA THR A 90 28.38 4.09 24.93
C THR A 90 29.78 4.62 24.68
N THR A 91 30.07 5.18 23.50
CA THR A 91 31.38 5.77 23.18
C THR A 91 31.67 7.08 23.89
N VAL A 92 30.65 7.85 24.28
CA VAL A 92 30.82 9.14 25.00
C VAL A 92 31.02 8.95 26.51
N GLN A 93 30.68 7.79 27.08
CA GLN A 93 30.89 7.46 28.50
C GLN A 93 32.24 6.79 28.80
N VAL A 94 33.17 6.72 27.84
CA VAL A 94 34.54 6.20 28.02
C VAL A 94 35.55 7.33 27.94
#